data_AF-A0A081QQ68-F1
#
_entry.id   AF-A0A081QQ68-F1
#
_cell.length_a   1.000
_cell.length_b   1.000
_cell.length_c   1.000
_cell.angle_alpha   90.00
_cell.angle_beta   90.00
_cell.angle_gamma   90.00
#
_symmetry.space_group_name_H-M   'P 1'
#
loop_
_entity.id
_entity.type
_entity.pdbx_description
1 polymer ?
#
loop_
_entity_poly.entity_id
_entity_poly.type
_entity_poly.pdbx_seq_one_letter_code
_entity_poly.pdbx_strand_id
1 'polypeptide(L)'
;MLGAIIGDIVGSVYEWNNIKTKDFPLFRKDCFFTDDTVMTCAVAEAIMNGGQKDDFIDAMKKYGRMYQNADYGARFNAWLNSDNREPYNSFGNGSAMRVSPCAWVMDCGFYARSGM
;
A
#
# COMPACT_ATOMS: atom_id res chain seq x y z
N MET A 1 0.78 4.92 -10.15
CA MET A 1 -0.11 4.35 -9.10
C MET A 1 -1.16 3.40 -9.66
N LEU A 2 -1.84 3.69 -10.78
CA LEU A 2 -2.89 2.80 -11.34
C LEU A 2 -2.43 1.34 -11.53
N GLY A 3 -1.19 1.11 -12.00
CA GLY A 3 -0.67 -0.25 -12.15
C GLY A 3 -0.55 -1.03 -10.83
N ALA A 4 -0.24 -0.35 -9.72
CA ALA A 4 -0.19 -0.98 -8.39
C ALA A 4 -1.60 -1.36 -7.93
N ILE A 5 -2.58 -0.46 -8.11
CA ILE A 5 -3.99 -0.68 -7.76
C ILE A 5 -4.59 -1.82 -8.60
N ILE A 6 -4.32 -1.82 -9.91
CA ILE A 6 -4.77 -2.91 -10.79
C ILE A 6 -4.12 -4.23 -10.37
N GLY A 7 -2.81 -4.22 -10.08
CA GLY A 7 -2.09 -5.42 -9.63
C GLY A 7 -2.66 -6.02 -8.35
N ASP A 8 -2.99 -5.18 -7.38
CA ASP A 8 -3.69 -5.55 -6.15
C ASP A 8 -5.05 -6.22 -6.46
N ILE A 9 -5.94 -5.50 -7.15
CA ILE A 9 -7.30 -5.99 -7.48
C ILE A 9 -7.27 -7.33 -8.23
N VAL A 10 -6.37 -7.45 -9.21
CA VAL A 10 -6.20 -8.66 -10.01
C VAL A 10 -5.61 -9.81 -9.18
N GLY A 11 -4.67 -9.49 -8.29
CA GLY A 11 -3.94 -10.46 -7.48
C GLY A 11 -4.72 -11.01 -6.28
N SER A 12 -5.72 -10.28 -5.78
CA SER A 12 -6.40 -10.58 -4.51
C SER A 12 -6.96 -12.00 -4.42
N VAL A 13 -7.55 -12.51 -5.51
CA VAL A 13 -8.14 -13.85 -5.58
C VAL A 13 -7.11 -14.99 -5.58
N TYR A 14 -5.82 -14.67 -5.77
CA TYR A 14 -4.73 -15.63 -5.87
C TYR A 14 -3.81 -15.66 -4.64
N GLU A 15 -3.92 -14.71 -3.71
CA GLU A 15 -3.02 -14.55 -2.56
C GLU A 15 -2.89 -15.83 -1.72
N TRP A 16 -4.02 -16.50 -1.46
CA TRP A 16 -4.09 -17.73 -0.68
C TRP A 16 -4.14 -19.00 -1.54
N ASN A 17 -4.27 -18.83 -2.86
CA ASN A 17 -4.40 -19.91 -3.85
C ASN A 17 -3.47 -19.64 -5.04
N ASN A 18 -2.18 -19.63 -4.74
CA ASN A 18 -1.15 -19.23 -5.68
C ASN A 18 -1.14 -20.10 -6.94
N ILE A 19 -1.04 -19.44 -8.08
CA ILE A 19 -0.84 -20.06 -9.40
C ILE A 19 0.56 -19.69 -9.92
N LYS A 20 1.22 -20.61 -10.63
CA LYS A 20 2.55 -20.38 -11.24
C LYS A 20 2.46 -20.29 -12.76
N THR A 21 1.44 -19.62 -13.27
CA THR A 21 1.19 -19.43 -14.70
C THR A 21 0.92 -17.97 -15.01
N LYS A 22 1.20 -17.56 -16.25
CA LYS A 22 0.81 -16.26 -16.79
C LYS A 22 -0.53 -16.30 -17.53
N ASP A 23 -1.08 -17.49 -17.69
CA ASP A 23 -2.39 -17.73 -18.30
C ASP A 23 -3.45 -17.78 -17.19
N PHE A 24 -4.08 -16.64 -16.93
CA PHE A 24 -5.16 -16.50 -15.96
C PHE A 24 -6.11 -15.36 -16.38
N PRO A 25 -7.38 -15.41 -15.97
CA PRO A 25 -8.31 -14.30 -16.19
C PRO A 25 -7.81 -13.04 -15.48
N LEU A 26 -7.51 -11.99 -16.23
CA LEU A 26 -6.98 -10.75 -15.67
C LEU A 26 -7.98 -10.13 -14.67
N PHE A 27 -9.26 -10.03 -15.03
CA PHE A 27 -10.30 -9.59 -14.11
C PHE A 27 -11.32 -10.70 -13.89
N ARG A 28 -11.73 -10.82 -12.63
CA ARG A 28 -12.83 -11.68 -12.22
C ARG A 28 -13.84 -10.88 -11.40
N LYS A 29 -15.08 -11.38 -11.35
CA LYS A 29 -16.16 -10.75 -10.58
C LYS A 29 -15.92 -10.71 -9.07
N ASP A 30 -15.02 -11.56 -8.59
CA ASP A 30 -14.64 -11.71 -7.19
C ASP A 30 -13.29 -11.04 -6.87
N CYS A 31 -12.72 -10.27 -7.80
CA CYS A 31 -11.59 -9.38 -7.53
C CYS A 31 -12.02 -8.23 -6.60
N PHE A 32 -11.12 -7.83 -5.71
CA PHE A 32 -11.33 -6.73 -4.76
C PHE A 32 -9.98 -6.10 -4.41
N PHE A 33 -9.98 -4.83 -4.00
CA PHE A 33 -8.77 -4.17 -3.53
C PHE A 33 -8.46 -4.56 -2.08
N THR A 34 -7.19 -4.57 -1.70
CA THR A 34 -6.75 -4.90 -0.33
C THR A 34 -6.09 -3.69 0.35
N ASP A 35 -5.41 -3.97 1.46
CA ASP A 35 -4.59 -3.03 2.20
C ASP A 35 -3.50 -2.39 1.35
N ASP A 36 -3.01 -3.05 0.30
CA ASP A 36 -2.08 -2.51 -0.70
C ASP A 36 -2.63 -1.20 -1.30
N THR A 37 -3.84 -1.24 -1.86
CA THR A 37 -4.49 -0.06 -2.44
C THR A 37 -4.84 0.96 -1.36
N VAL A 38 -5.44 0.52 -0.25
CA VAL A 38 -5.89 1.44 0.80
C VAL A 38 -4.71 2.21 1.38
N MET A 39 -3.60 1.53 1.67
CA MET A 39 -2.41 2.17 2.21
C MET A 39 -1.63 2.97 1.16
N THR A 40 -1.70 2.59 -0.12
CA THR A 40 -1.17 3.42 -1.22
C THR A 40 -1.89 4.77 -1.27
N CYS A 41 -3.22 4.79 -1.15
CA CYS A 41 -3.97 6.04 -1.07
C CYS A 41 -3.64 6.85 0.19
N ALA A 42 -3.46 6.19 1.34
CA ALA A 42 -3.04 6.86 2.57
C ALA A 42 -1.66 7.54 2.44
N VAL A 43 -0.69 6.87 1.81
CA VAL A 43 0.64 7.44 1.55
C VAL A 43 0.54 8.63 0.59
N ALA A 44 -0.29 8.55 -0.45
CA ALA A 44 -0.52 9.68 -1.35
C ALA A 44 -1.11 10.89 -0.60
N GLU A 45 -2.11 10.67 0.26
CA GLU A 45 -2.69 11.75 1.09
C GLU A 45 -1.65 12.38 2.03
N ALA A 46 -0.85 11.57 2.69
CA ALA A 46 0.21 12.06 3.58
C ALA A 46 1.22 12.96 2.85
N ILE A 47 1.62 12.59 1.64
CA ILE A 47 2.51 13.41 0.80
C ILE A 47 1.84 14.74 0.44
N MET A 48 0.56 14.71 0.04
CA MET A 48 -0.20 15.93 -0.28
C MET A 48 -0.37 16.85 0.93
N ASN A 49 -0.34 16.31 2.15
CA ASN A 49 -0.48 17.06 3.39
C ASN A 49 0.85 17.65 3.93
N GLY A 50 1.99 17.40 3.28
CA GLY A 50 3.28 17.94 3.68
C GLY A 50 4.38 16.91 3.90
N GLY A 51 4.03 15.61 3.88
CA GLY A 51 4.99 14.50 3.87
C GLY A 51 5.84 14.40 5.13
N GLN A 52 5.37 14.91 6.28
CA GLN A 52 6.03 14.72 7.56
C GLN A 52 5.64 13.36 8.17
N LYS A 53 6.44 12.88 9.13
CA LYS A 53 6.21 11.59 9.81
C LYS A 53 4.75 11.44 10.29
N ASP A 54 4.21 12.48 10.91
CA ASP A 54 2.87 12.46 11.46
C ASP A 54 1.77 12.42 10.39
N ASP A 55 1.98 13.07 9.23
CA ASP A 55 1.04 13.00 8.09
C ASP A 55 0.85 11.55 7.63
N PHE A 56 1.94 10.78 7.57
CA PHE A 56 1.90 9.36 7.21
C PHE A 56 1.16 8.53 8.25
N ILE A 57 1.43 8.75 9.55
CA ILE A 57 0.78 8.01 10.64
C ILE A 57 -0.72 8.30 10.65
N ASP A 58 -1.08 9.57 10.54
CA ASP A 58 -2.47 10.03 10.59
C ASP A 58 -3.27 9.54 9.39
N ALA A 59 -2.72 9.64 8.17
CA ALA A 59 -3.36 9.11 6.97
C ALA A 59 -3.50 7.57 7.05
N MET A 60 -2.46 6.83 7.44
CA MET A 60 -2.54 5.37 7.55
C MET A 60 -3.60 4.94 8.56
N LYS A 61 -3.66 5.57 9.75
CA LYS A 61 -4.68 5.27 10.74
C LYS A 61 -6.08 5.68 10.27
N LYS A 62 -6.24 6.83 9.61
CA LYS A 62 -7.52 7.28 9.04
C LYS A 62 -8.07 6.27 8.03
N TYR A 63 -7.28 5.89 7.04
CA TYR A 63 -7.71 4.97 5.99
C TYR A 63 -7.89 3.54 6.54
N GLY A 64 -6.99 3.08 7.39
CA GLY A 64 -7.11 1.77 8.03
C GLY A 64 -8.39 1.60 8.85
N ARG A 65 -8.81 2.66 9.55
CA ARG A 65 -10.06 2.67 10.32
C ARG A 65 -11.30 2.84 9.44
N MET A 66 -11.16 3.46 8.27
CA MET A 66 -12.25 3.59 7.28
C MET A 66 -12.52 2.26 6.55
N TYR A 67 -11.48 1.47 6.29
CA TYR A 67 -11.55 0.22 5.53
C TYR A 67 -11.09 -0.98 6.36
N GLN A 68 -11.71 -1.21 7.51
CA GLN A 68 -11.28 -2.23 8.49
C GLN A 68 -11.17 -3.67 7.94
N ASN A 69 -11.88 -3.97 6.85
CA ASN A 69 -11.97 -5.29 6.23
C ASN A 69 -11.14 -5.42 4.93
N ALA A 70 -10.03 -4.69 4.82
CA ALA A 70 -9.14 -4.73 3.65
C ALA A 70 -7.97 -5.72 3.80
N ASP A 71 -8.15 -6.82 4.54
CA ASP A 71 -7.14 -7.89 4.70
C ASP A 71 -5.78 -7.49 5.31
N TYR A 72 -5.78 -6.50 6.20
CA TYR A 72 -4.58 -6.15 6.96
C TYR A 72 -3.98 -7.32 7.75
N GLY A 73 -2.66 -7.47 7.67
CA GLY A 73 -1.94 -8.39 8.55
C GLY A 73 -2.22 -8.12 10.04
N ALA A 74 -2.42 -9.18 10.83
CA ALA A 74 -2.97 -9.09 12.20
C ALA A 74 -2.29 -8.06 13.11
N ARG A 75 -0.94 -7.98 13.10
CA ARG A 75 -0.19 -7.00 13.89
C ARG A 75 -0.37 -5.57 13.39
N PHE A 76 -0.45 -5.38 12.09
CA PHE A 76 -0.70 -4.05 11.49
C PHE A 76 -2.11 -3.59 11.81
N ASN A 77 -3.10 -4.48 11.72
CA ASN A 77 -4.48 -4.17 12.11
C ASN A 77 -4.58 -3.76 13.59
N ALA A 78 -3.88 -4.47 14.49
CA ALA A 78 -3.80 -4.07 15.89
C ALA A 78 -3.20 -2.67 16.07
N TRP A 79 -2.14 -2.34 15.31
CA TRP A 79 -1.54 -1.01 15.33
C TRP A 79 -2.48 0.08 14.80
N LEU A 80 -3.20 -0.16 13.69
CA LEU A 80 -4.17 0.76 13.10
C LEU A 80 -5.29 1.16 14.09
N ASN A 81 -5.77 0.17 14.85
CA ASN A 81 -6.85 0.36 15.83
C ASN A 81 -6.37 0.86 17.20
N SER A 82 -5.06 0.88 17.45
CA SER A 82 -4.49 1.45 18.68
C SER A 82 -4.28 2.97 18.57
N ASP A 83 -4.09 3.62 19.72
CA ASP A 83 -3.61 5.01 19.79
C ASP A 83 -2.08 5.11 19.68
N ASN A 84 -1.37 3.98 19.65
CA ASN A 84 0.08 3.94 19.54
C ASN A 84 0.52 4.44 18.16
N ARG A 85 1.44 5.42 18.14
CA ARG A 85 2.04 6.00 16.94
C ARG A 85 3.42 5.40 16.62
N GLU A 86 3.99 4.65 17.54
CA GLU A 86 5.33 4.08 17.41
C GLU A 86 5.35 2.87 16.47
N PRO A 87 6.48 2.63 15.78
CA PRO A 87 6.66 1.42 14.98
C PRO A 87 6.64 0.17 15.87
N TYR A 88 6.09 -0.93 15.35
CA TYR A 88 5.97 -2.20 16.07
C TYR A 88 6.97 -3.28 15.59
N ASN A 89 8.07 -2.86 14.95
CA ASN A 89 9.15 -3.72 14.45
C ASN A 89 8.68 -4.85 13.52
N SER A 90 8.08 -4.49 12.37
CA SER A 90 7.63 -5.42 11.34
C SER A 90 8.73 -5.68 10.31
N PHE A 91 8.85 -6.94 9.86
CA PHE A 91 9.77 -7.37 8.80
C PHE A 91 9.02 -7.83 7.53
N GLY A 92 7.71 -7.57 7.46
CA GLY A 92 6.89 -7.91 6.28
C GLY A 92 7.11 -6.93 5.12
N ASN A 93 6.51 -7.25 3.97
CA ASN A 93 6.49 -6.42 2.77
C ASN A 93 5.57 -5.17 2.88
N GLY A 94 4.87 -5.00 4.01
CA GLY A 94 3.85 -3.97 4.22
C GLY A 94 4.26 -2.54 3.90
N SER A 95 5.53 -2.20 4.07
CA SER A 95 6.09 -0.90 3.70
C SER A 95 6.33 -0.78 2.19
N ALA A 96 6.76 -1.85 1.53
CA ALA A 96 7.11 -1.87 0.12
C ALA A 96 5.87 -1.81 -0.79
N MET A 97 4.78 -2.49 -0.42
CA MET A 97 3.55 -2.56 -1.24
C MET A 97 2.91 -1.19 -1.49
N ARG A 98 3.13 -0.23 -0.59
CA ARG A 98 2.49 1.10 -0.58
C ARG A 98 3.40 2.27 -0.94
N VAL A 99 4.65 2.02 -1.36
CA VAL A 99 5.67 3.07 -1.58
C VAL A 99 5.48 3.84 -2.89
N SER A 100 4.63 3.35 -3.79
CA SER A 100 4.49 3.90 -5.15
C SER A 100 4.19 5.40 -5.25
N PRO A 101 3.44 6.06 -4.33
CA PRO A 101 3.24 7.50 -4.38
C PRO A 101 4.51 8.30 -4.13
N CYS A 102 5.43 7.82 -3.28
CA CYS A 102 6.72 8.47 -3.03
C CYS A 102 7.56 8.54 -4.31
N ALA A 103 7.59 7.44 -5.08
CA ALA A 103 8.28 7.40 -6.36
C ALA A 103 7.61 8.32 -7.40
N TRP A 104 6.28 8.44 -7.36
CA TRP A 104 5.53 9.28 -8.30
C TRP A 104 5.83 10.76 -8.16
N VAL A 105 6.02 11.25 -6.93
CA VAL A 105 6.30 12.68 -6.68
C VAL A 105 7.79 13.04 -6.73
N MET A 106 8.67 12.05 -6.86
CA MET A 106 10.10 12.30 -6.99
C MET A 106 10.40 12.91 -8.36
N ASP A 107 11.08 14.05 -8.39
CA ASP A 107 11.63 14.60 -9.62
C ASP A 107 12.85 13.77 -10.08
N CYS A 108 12.71 13.10 -11.22
CA CYS A 108 13.79 12.33 -11.83
C CYS A 108 14.92 13.22 -12.39
N GLY A 109 14.72 14.54 -12.51
CA GLY A 109 15.74 15.48 -12.99
C GLY A 109 17.04 15.49 -12.17
N PHE A 110 16.95 15.13 -10.88
CA PHE A 110 18.13 15.02 -10.00
C PHE A 110 18.93 13.72 -10.22
N TYR A 111 18.29 12.65 -10.69
CA TYR A 111 18.91 11.33 -10.90
C TYR A 111 19.20 11.01 -12.38
N ALA A 112 18.67 11.78 -13.32
CA ALA A 112 18.88 11.61 -14.77
C ALA A 112 20.32 11.89 -15.25
N ARG A 113 21.27 12.19 -14.34
CA ARG A 113 22.70 12.41 -14.66
C ARG A 113 23.69 11.58 -13.86
N SER A 114 23.27 10.55 -13.14
CA SER A 114 24.17 9.51 -12.66
C SER A 114 23.86 8.18 -13.34
N GLY A 115 23.93 8.18 -14.67
CA GLY A 115 24.24 6.94 -15.38
C GLY A 115 25.63 6.51 -14.93
N MET A 116 25.70 5.38 -14.22
CA MET A 116 26.82 4.47 -14.41
C MET A 116 26.74 3.91 -15.83
#